data_AF-A0A520GKW0-F1
#
_entry.id   AF-A0A520GKW0-F1
#
_cell.length_a   1.000
_cell.length_b   1.000
_cell.length_c   1.000
_cell.angle_alpha   90.00
_cell.angle_beta   90.00
_cell.angle_gamma   90.00
#
_symmetry.space_group_name_H-M   'P 1'
#
loop_
_entity.id
_entity.type
_entity.pdbx_description
1 polymer ?
#
loop_
_entity_poly.entity_id
_entity_poly.type
_entity_poly.pdbx_seq_one_letter_code
_entity_poly.pdbx_strand_id
1 'polypeptide(L)' 'SVNYVRGLTPKVARVRAEGKVIHCGRQLATAEARLVGADGTLYAHATTTCLVFELPKR' A
#
# COMPACT_ATOMS: atom_id res chain seq x y z
N SER A 1 7.93 4.86 1.00
CA SER A 1 8.63 4.68 -0.29
C SER A 1 7.95 3.59 -1.10
N VAL A 2 8.10 3.63 -2.42
CA VAL A 2 7.56 2.63 -3.34
C VAL A 2 8.70 2.11 -4.21
N ASN A 3 8.77 0.80 -4.38
CA ASN A 3 9.68 0.15 -5.31
C ASN A 3 8.85 -0.59 -6.37
N TYR A 4 9.12 -0.29 -7.63
CA TYR A 4 8.49 -0.96 -8.77
C TYR A 4 9.35 -2.13 -9.21
N VAL A 5 8.71 -3.30 -9.29
CA VAL A 5 9.35 -4.56 -9.70
C VAL A 5 9.09 -4.85 -11.17
N ARG A 6 7.92 -4.44 -11.68
CA ARG A 6 7.51 -4.66 -13.08
C ARG A 6 6.69 -3.48 -13.59
N GLY A 7 6.81 -3.19 -14.89
CA GLY A 7 6.02 -2.15 -15.55
C GLY A 7 4.53 -2.49 -15.57
N LEU A 8 3.70 -1.55 -15.11
CA LEU A 8 2.25 -1.63 -15.23
C LEU A 8 1.83 -0.97 -16.55
N THR A 9 1.27 -1.75 -17.48
CA THR A 9 0.85 -1.26 -18.80
C THR A 9 -0.67 -1.40 -18.97
N PRO A 10 -1.30 -0.70 -19.94
CA PRO A 10 -2.73 -0.84 -20.21
C PRO A 10 -3.20 -2.27 -20.58
N LYS A 11 -2.27 -3.18 -20.94
CA LYS A 11 -2.58 -4.59 -21.18
C LYS A 11 -2.88 -5.37 -19.90
N VAL A 12 -2.46 -4.84 -18.74
CA VAL A 12 -2.75 -5.45 -17.43
C VAL A 12 -4.16 -5.05 -17.03
N ALA A 13 -5.11 -5.96 -17.18
CA ALA A 13 -6.53 -5.66 -17.02
C ALA A 13 -6.91 -5.22 -15.59
N ARG A 14 -6.28 -5.82 -14.57
CA ARG A 14 -6.54 -5.50 -13.16
C ARG A 14 -5.34 -5.82 -12.29
N VAL A 15 -5.13 -4.98 -11.30
CA VAL A 15 -4.23 -5.23 -10.16
C VAL A 15 -4.99 -5.04 -8.86
N ARG A 16 -4.53 -5.70 -7.81
CA ARG A 16 -4.99 -5.56 -6.43
C ARG A 16 -3.88 -4.91 -5.61
N ALA A 17 -4.20 -3.79 -4.98
CA ALA A 17 -3.34 -3.17 -3.98
C ALA A 17 -3.78 -3.65 -2.59
N GLU A 18 -2.85 -4.19 -1.82
CA GLU A 18 -3.07 -4.60 -0.44
C GLU A 18 -2.12 -3.83 0.46
N GLY A 19 -2.67 -3.20 1.50
CA GLY A 19 -1.92 -2.57 2.58
C GLY A 19 -2.13 -3.32 3.88
N LYS A 20 -1.07 -3.45 4.67
CA LYS A 20 -1.10 -3.99 6.03
C LYS A 20 -0.45 -3.00 6.97
N VAL A 21 -1.18 -2.61 8.01
CA VAL A 21 -0.62 -1.84 9.12
C VAL A 21 0.36 -2.75 9.88
N ILE A 22 1.58 -2.28 10.04
CA ILE A 22 2.62 -2.96 10.81
C ILE A 22 2.59 -2.48 12.26
N HIS A 23 2.45 -1.17 12.46
CA HIS A 23 2.33 -0.56 13.78
C HIS A 23 1.43 0.67 13.71
N CYS A 24 0.58 0.87 14.73
CA CYS A 24 -0.29 2.05 14.84
C CYS A 24 -0.18 2.65 16.23
N GLY A 25 0.48 3.80 16.33
CA GLY A 25 0.55 4.60 17.55
C GLY A 25 -0.43 5.77 17.52
N ARG A 26 -0.40 6.60 18.56
CA ARG A 26 -1.32 7.74 18.72
C ARG A 26 -1.18 8.81 17.64
N GLN A 27 0.05 9.07 17.18
CA GLN A 27 0.35 10.15 16.22
C GLN A 27 0.99 9.65 14.92
N LEU A 28 1.55 8.44 14.92
CA LEU A 28 2.29 7.86 13.80
C LEU A 28 1.92 6.39 13.63
N ALA A 29 1.75 5.97 12.38
CA ALA A 29 1.55 4.58 12.01
C ALA A 29 2.50 4.19 10.87
N THR A 30 2.96 2.95 10.85
CA THR A 30 3.72 2.39 9.73
C THR A 30 2.94 1.26 9.08
N ALA A 31 3.04 1.16 7.76
CA ALA A 31 2.37 0.14 6.98
C ALA A 31 3.26 -0.35 5.84
N GLU A 32 3.03 -1.59 5.43
CA GLU A 32 3.58 -2.18 4.21
C GLU A 32 2.46 -2.35 3.18
N ALA A 33 2.81 -2.40 1.90
CA ALA A 33 1.86 -2.67 0.84
C ALA A 33 2.48 -3.44 -0.33
N ARG A 34 1.63 -4.15 -1.06
CA ARG A 34 1.98 -4.86 -2.30
C ARG A 34 0.93 -4.57 -3.38
N LEU A 35 1.39 -4.48 -4.62
CA LEU A 35 0.54 -4.38 -5.82
C LEU A 35 0.71 -5.66 -6.62
N VAL A 36 -0.37 -6.44 -6.76
CA VAL A 36 -0.33 -7.76 -7.41
C VAL A 36 -1.32 -7.86 -8.57
N GLY A 37 -0.96 -8.56 -9.64
CA GLY A 37 -1.86 -8.91 -10.74
C GLY A 37 -2.85 -10.00 -10.35
N ALA A 38 -3.85 -10.23 -11.21
CA ALA A 38 -4.82 -11.32 -11.02
C ALA A 38 -4.19 -12.72 -11.04
N ASP A 39 -3.02 -12.85 -11.67
CA ASP A 39 -2.18 -14.05 -11.75
C ASP A 39 -1.18 -14.17 -10.57
N GLY A 40 -1.21 -13.24 -9.62
CA GLY A 40 -0.26 -13.17 -8.52
C GLY A 40 1.08 -12.49 -8.85
N THR A 41 1.25 -11.97 -10.07
CA THR A 41 2.45 -11.20 -10.45
C THR A 41 2.64 -9.99 -9.51
N LEU A 42 3.82 -9.84 -8.91
CA LEU A 42 4.17 -8.65 -8.13
C LEU A 42 4.60 -7.49 -9.04
N TYR A 43 3.91 -6.36 -8.94
CA TYR A 43 4.22 -5.13 -9.68
C TYR A 43 4.99 -4.12 -8.85
N ALA A 44 4.66 -3.98 -7.58
CA ALA A 44 5.32 -3.06 -6.67
C ALA A 44 5.18 -3.52 -5.22
N HIS A 45 6.11 -3.08 -4.38
CA HIS A 45 5.97 -3.12 -2.93
C HIS A 45 6.33 -1.77 -2.33
N ALA A 46 5.75 -1.47 -1.19
CA ALA A 46 5.88 -0.17 -0.57
C ALA A 46 5.89 -0.28 0.94
N THR A 47 6.49 0.72 1.58
CA THR A 47 6.32 1.02 2.99
C THR A 47 5.89 2.47 3.14
N THR A 48 5.17 2.78 4.19
CA THR A 48 4.75 4.16 4.47
C THR A 48 4.74 4.43 5.95
N THR A 49 4.93 5.70 6.29
CA THR A 49 4.71 6.26 7.62
C THR A 49 3.61 7.31 7.48
N CYS A 50 2.53 7.14 8.22
CA CYS A 50 1.35 8.00 8.18
C CYS A 50 1.20 8.74 9.51
N LEU A 51 0.72 9.99 9.44
CA LEU A 51 0.27 10.71 10.61
C LEU A 51 -1.14 10.25 10.98
N VAL A 52 -1.38 10.05 12.28
CA VAL A 52 -2.66 9.61 12.84
C VAL A 52 -3.29 10.78 13.56
N PHE A 53 -4.55 11.06 13.23
CA PHE A 53 -5.33 12.15 13.81
C PHE A 53 -6.62 11.60 14.41
N GLU A 54 -7.08 12.23 15.49
CA GLU A 54 -8.41 11.95 16.03
C GLU A 54 -9.48 12.43 15.05
N LEU A 55 -10.59 11.68 14.98
CA LEU A 55 -11.74 12.10 14.21
C LEU A 55 -12.41 13.31 14.88
N PRO A 56 -12.96 14.26 14.11
CA PRO A 56 -13.75 15.35 14.68
C PRO A 56 -14.88 14.81 15.54
N LYS A 57 -15.13 15.46 16.69
CA LYS A 57 -16.32 15.17 17.49
C LYS A 57 -17.55 15.58 16.67
N ARG A 58 -18.53 14.68 16.58
CA ARG A 58 -19.81 14.94 15.93
C ARG A 58 -20.60 16.01 16.66
#